data_AF-A0A9D6AFR1-F1
#
_entry.id   AF-A0A9D6AFR1-F1
#
_cell.length_a   1.000
_cell.length_b   1.000
_cell.length_c   1.000
_cell.angle_alpha   90.00
_cell.angle_beta   90.00
_cell.angle_gamma   90.00
#
_symmetry.space_group_name_H-M   'P 1'
#
loop_
_entity.id
_entity.type
_entity.pdbx_description
1 polymer ?
#
loop_
_entity_poly.entity_id
_entity_poly.type
_entity_poly.pdbx_seq_one_letter_code
_entity_poly.pdbx_strand_id
1 'polypeptide(L)'
;TILHKDIQFDMVRVGIGLYGLHPSKLTIPRIDLQPVMSVRGRVTRVIYPAVGDGVSYGMTWRVPRNNIQVATVPIGYADGLARCLSNRMDVLTRGDRVRQVGNICMDQFMIAVDTAGTHANKPAHEIRHGDVVTLIGKDGDQEITADEMADLRETINYEVVCNFGARLDKVYI
;
A
#
# COMPACT_ATOMS: atom_id res chain seq x y z
N THR A 1 11.87 -4.03 28.33
CA THR A 1 11.43 -3.89 26.91
C THR A 1 11.09 -5.28 26.36
N ILE A 2 10.58 -5.42 25.13
CA ILE A 2 10.21 -6.74 24.57
C ILE A 2 11.40 -7.73 24.62
N LEU A 3 12.61 -7.25 24.36
CA LEU A 3 13.83 -8.07 24.35
C LEU A 3 14.48 -8.24 25.73
N HIS A 4 14.32 -7.26 26.62
CA HIS A 4 14.99 -7.20 27.92
C HIS A 4 13.93 -7.02 29.02
N LYS A 5 13.37 -8.13 29.51
CA LYS A 5 12.30 -8.13 30.53
C LYS A 5 12.84 -7.76 31.92
N ASP A 6 14.10 -8.06 32.17
CA ASP A 6 14.86 -7.81 33.40
C ASP A 6 15.01 -6.32 33.74
N ILE A 7 14.96 -5.43 32.75
CA ILE A 7 15.11 -3.96 32.92
C ILE A 7 13.79 -3.19 32.85
N GLN A 8 12.65 -3.84 33.10
CA GLN A 8 11.34 -3.16 33.07
C GLN A 8 11.08 -2.27 34.29
N PHE A 9 11.72 -2.57 35.44
CA PHE A 9 11.53 -1.86 36.71
C PHE A 9 10.03 -1.62 37.02
N ASP A 10 9.67 -0.47 37.59
CA ASP A 10 8.30 -0.16 38.01
C ASP A 10 7.37 0.30 36.86
N MET A 11 7.93 0.74 35.72
CA MET A 11 7.14 1.29 34.61
C MET A 11 7.83 1.17 33.25
N VAL A 12 7.04 0.81 32.22
CA VAL A 12 7.48 0.78 30.81
C VAL A 12 6.69 1.77 29.96
N ARG A 13 7.37 2.41 28.99
CA ARG A 13 6.74 3.28 27.99
C ARG A 13 6.51 2.49 26.70
N VAL A 14 5.32 1.93 26.54
CA VAL A 14 4.96 1.18 25.33
C VAL A 14 4.57 2.17 24.24
N GLY A 15 5.31 2.15 23.13
CA GLY A 15 5.08 3.01 21.96
C GLY A 15 4.43 2.22 20.83
N ILE A 16 5.21 1.96 19.76
CA ILE A 16 4.72 1.37 18.51
C ILE A 16 3.99 0.03 18.66
N GLY A 17 4.36 -0.75 19.69
CA GLY A 17 3.72 -2.03 19.96
C GLY A 17 2.22 -1.90 20.28
N LEU A 18 1.77 -0.73 20.77
CA LEU A 18 0.33 -0.45 20.97
C LEU A 18 -0.44 -0.39 19.63
N TYR A 19 0.25 -0.08 18.54
CA TYR A 19 -0.32 -0.03 17.19
C TYR A 19 -0.14 -1.35 16.43
N GLY A 20 0.32 -2.40 17.11
CA GLY A 20 0.49 -3.71 16.53
C GLY A 20 1.67 -3.83 15.56
N LEU A 21 2.63 -2.91 15.61
CA LEU A 21 3.83 -2.96 14.76
C LEU A 21 5.07 -3.29 15.59
N HIS A 22 6.01 -3.99 14.97
CA HIS A 22 7.23 -4.41 15.63
C HIS A 22 8.28 -3.28 15.62
N PRO A 23 8.93 -2.97 16.76
CA PRO A 23 10.01 -1.99 16.79
C PRO A 23 11.31 -2.49 16.15
N SER A 24 11.43 -3.81 15.92
CA SER A 24 12.58 -4.45 15.29
C SER A 24 12.21 -5.87 14.85
N LYS A 25 12.87 -6.39 13.80
CA LYS A 25 12.72 -7.77 13.32
C LYS A 25 13.00 -8.81 14.43
N LEU A 26 13.86 -8.48 15.39
CA LEU A 26 14.16 -9.36 16.55
C LEU A 26 12.97 -9.57 17.49
N THR A 27 11.95 -8.71 17.43
CA THR A 27 10.76 -8.82 18.28
C THR A 27 9.66 -9.69 17.68
N ILE A 28 9.71 -9.98 16.38
CA ILE A 28 8.71 -10.80 15.66
C ILE A 28 8.52 -12.18 16.33
N PRO A 29 9.56 -12.97 16.63
CA PRO A 29 9.38 -14.29 17.25
C PRO A 29 9.06 -14.23 18.75
N ARG A 30 8.95 -13.05 19.37
CA ARG A 30 8.87 -12.89 20.83
C ARG A 30 7.47 -12.54 21.33
N ILE A 31 6.66 -11.92 20.49
CA ILE A 31 5.32 -11.47 20.82
C ILE A 31 4.52 -11.38 19.52
N ASP A 32 3.27 -11.80 19.56
CA ASP A 32 2.36 -11.62 18.43
C ASP A 32 1.75 -10.22 18.52
N LEU A 33 2.05 -9.36 17.54
CA LEU A 33 1.49 -8.01 17.42
C LEU A 33 0.58 -7.96 16.20
N GLN A 34 -0.63 -7.44 16.39
CA GLN A 34 -1.65 -7.38 15.35
C GLN A 34 -1.83 -5.94 14.89
N PRO A 35 -1.41 -5.58 13.65
CA PRO A 35 -1.54 -4.22 13.14
C PRO A 35 -2.98 -3.70 13.20
N VAL A 36 -3.18 -2.49 13.74
CA VAL A 36 -4.51 -1.90 13.97
C VAL A 36 -4.91 -0.83 12.95
N MET A 37 -4.03 -0.53 11.98
CA MET A 37 -4.24 0.51 10.97
C MET A 37 -4.37 -0.12 9.58
N SER A 38 -5.32 0.39 8.80
CA SER A 38 -5.40 0.13 7.35
C SER A 38 -5.56 1.45 6.59
N VAL A 39 -5.01 1.50 5.38
CA VAL A 39 -5.14 2.66 4.47
C VAL A 39 -5.79 2.18 3.20
N ARG A 40 -6.92 2.80 2.85
CA ARG A 40 -7.74 2.40 1.71
C ARG A 40 -8.21 3.61 0.92
N GLY A 41 -8.22 3.48 -0.40
CA GLY A 41 -8.83 4.42 -1.34
C GLY A 41 -9.92 3.74 -2.16
N ARG A 42 -10.66 4.51 -2.94
CA ARG A 42 -11.61 3.98 -3.93
C ARG A 42 -11.24 4.46 -5.33
N VAL A 43 -11.41 3.58 -6.30
CA VAL A 43 -11.13 3.90 -7.70
C VAL A 43 -12.09 4.98 -8.20
N THR A 44 -11.55 6.06 -8.76
CA THR A 44 -12.34 7.20 -9.30
C THR A 44 -12.40 7.22 -10.82
N ARG A 45 -11.48 6.53 -11.49
CA ARG A 45 -11.43 6.46 -12.95
C ARG A 45 -10.80 5.14 -13.40
N VAL A 46 -11.34 4.60 -14.48
CA VAL A 46 -10.84 3.40 -15.14
C VAL A 46 -10.79 3.66 -16.64
N ILE A 47 -9.68 3.33 -17.28
CA ILE A 47 -9.48 3.48 -18.73
C ILE A 47 -8.69 2.29 -19.31
N TYR A 48 -8.81 2.10 -20.62
CA TYR A 48 -8.00 1.16 -21.41
C TYR A 48 -7.12 1.95 -22.38
N PRO A 49 -5.91 2.37 -21.96
CA PRO A 49 -4.99 3.08 -22.83
C PRO A 49 -4.41 2.16 -23.93
N ALA A 50 -3.90 2.75 -25.00
CA ALA A 50 -3.28 2.03 -26.10
C ALA A 50 -1.85 1.57 -25.73
N VAL A 51 -1.34 0.55 -26.42
CA VAL A 51 0.05 0.10 -26.26
C VAL A 51 1.01 1.25 -26.56
N GLY A 52 1.98 1.45 -25.66
CA GLY A 52 2.95 2.53 -25.75
C GLY A 52 2.52 3.83 -25.07
N ASP A 53 1.25 4.01 -24.71
CA ASP A 53 0.80 5.19 -23.96
C ASP A 53 1.55 5.33 -22.64
N GLY A 54 1.95 6.55 -22.33
CA GLY A 54 2.64 6.88 -21.08
C GLY A 54 1.66 7.14 -19.94
N VAL A 55 1.99 6.65 -18.74
CA VAL A 55 1.18 6.90 -17.53
C VAL A 55 1.89 7.89 -16.62
N SER A 56 1.13 8.89 -16.15
CA SER A 56 1.58 9.94 -15.22
C SER A 56 2.68 10.87 -15.75
N TYR A 57 3.19 11.73 -14.86
CA TYR A 57 4.27 12.66 -15.12
C TYR A 57 5.52 11.95 -15.65
N GLY A 58 6.14 12.55 -16.68
CA GLY A 58 7.37 12.04 -17.28
C GLY A 58 7.22 10.73 -18.04
N MET A 59 6.00 10.15 -18.10
CA MET A 59 5.71 8.90 -18.81
C MET A 59 6.70 7.78 -18.45
N THR A 60 7.06 7.69 -17.16
CA THR A 60 8.09 6.77 -16.65
C THR A 60 7.68 5.30 -16.73
N TRP A 61 6.40 5.05 -16.98
CA TRP A 61 5.85 3.74 -17.29
C TRP A 61 5.00 3.86 -18.55
N ARG A 62 5.09 2.85 -19.43
CA ARG A 62 4.32 2.76 -20.66
C ARG A 62 3.56 1.46 -20.73
N VAL A 63 2.39 1.50 -21.36
CA VAL A 63 1.53 0.34 -21.54
C VAL A 63 2.26 -0.72 -22.36
N PRO A 64 2.59 -1.88 -21.79
CA PRO A 64 3.47 -2.85 -22.44
C PRO A 64 2.76 -3.70 -23.50
N ARG A 65 1.43 -3.86 -23.41
CA ARG A 65 0.62 -4.72 -24.28
C ARG A 65 -0.86 -4.37 -24.21
N ASN A 66 -1.66 -4.98 -25.08
CA ASN A 66 -3.12 -4.82 -25.08
C ASN A 66 -3.74 -5.35 -23.77
N ASN A 67 -5.00 -4.99 -23.54
CA ASN A 67 -5.80 -5.42 -22.39
C ASN A 67 -5.23 -4.98 -21.03
N ILE A 68 -4.38 -3.95 -21.01
CA ILE A 68 -3.99 -3.31 -19.77
C ILE A 68 -5.02 -2.24 -19.43
N GLN A 69 -5.68 -2.45 -18.31
CA GLN A 69 -6.57 -1.48 -17.70
C GLN A 69 -5.77 -0.63 -16.70
N VAL A 70 -5.93 0.68 -16.75
CA VAL A 70 -5.32 1.60 -15.79
C VAL A 70 -6.42 2.27 -14.97
N ALA A 71 -6.30 2.16 -13.65
CA ALA A 71 -7.23 2.76 -12.71
C ALA A 71 -6.55 3.85 -11.88
N THR A 72 -7.30 4.90 -11.56
CA THR A 72 -6.84 6.04 -10.75
C THR A 72 -7.45 5.96 -9.35
N VAL A 73 -6.62 6.20 -8.34
CA VAL A 73 -6.99 6.22 -6.91
C VAL A 73 -6.64 7.59 -6.33
N PRO A 74 -7.56 8.28 -5.63
CA PRO A 74 -7.39 9.66 -5.16
C PRO A 74 -6.64 9.70 -3.82
N ILE A 75 -5.43 9.16 -3.80
CA ILE A 75 -4.47 9.29 -2.70
C ILE A 75 -3.15 9.68 -3.32
N GLY A 76 -2.45 10.67 -2.80
CA GLY A 76 -1.14 11.03 -3.32
C GLY A 76 -0.14 11.34 -2.22
N TYR A 77 0.98 11.95 -2.62
CA TYR A 77 2.05 12.26 -1.67
C TYR A 77 1.65 13.32 -0.63
N ALA A 78 0.66 14.16 -0.91
CA ALA A 78 0.13 15.10 0.08
C ALA A 78 -0.71 14.41 1.16
N ASP A 79 -1.19 13.20 0.90
CA ASP A 79 -1.93 12.37 1.84
C ASP A 79 -1.03 11.40 2.64
N GLY A 80 0.27 11.37 2.32
CA GLY A 80 1.28 10.54 2.99
C GLY A 80 1.93 9.47 2.11
N LEU A 81 1.43 9.24 0.89
CA LEU A 81 1.96 8.23 -0.01
C LEU A 81 3.26 8.69 -0.68
N ALA A 82 4.40 8.29 -0.12
CA ALA A 82 5.71 8.80 -0.53
C ALA A 82 5.99 8.64 -2.03
N ARG A 83 6.36 9.74 -2.70
CA ARG A 83 6.62 9.76 -4.16
C ARG A 83 7.75 8.81 -4.59
N CYS A 84 8.71 8.51 -3.72
CA CYS A 84 9.80 7.57 -4.00
C CYS A 84 9.33 6.12 -4.22
N LEU A 85 8.07 5.80 -3.89
CA LEU A 85 7.43 4.51 -4.16
C LEU A 85 6.95 4.35 -5.62
N SER A 86 7.06 5.41 -6.44
CA SER A 86 6.62 5.40 -7.84
C SER A 86 7.23 4.24 -8.62
N ASN A 87 6.40 3.43 -9.29
CA ASN A 87 6.74 2.20 -10.00
C ASN A 87 7.36 1.09 -9.13
N ARG A 88 7.38 1.23 -7.80
CA ARG A 88 8.11 0.34 -6.87
C ARG A 88 7.20 -0.43 -5.92
N MET A 89 5.99 0.06 -5.67
CA MET A 89 5.03 -0.56 -4.75
C MET A 89 3.90 -1.29 -5.47
N ASP A 90 3.24 -2.17 -4.72
CA ASP A 90 1.97 -2.75 -5.10
C ASP A 90 0.86 -2.23 -4.16
N VAL A 91 -0.39 -2.49 -4.55
CA VAL A 91 -1.59 -2.32 -3.73
C VAL A 91 -2.43 -3.59 -3.80
N LEU A 92 -3.42 -3.72 -2.94
CA LEU A 92 -4.39 -4.81 -3.02
C LEU A 92 -5.74 -4.30 -3.53
N THR A 93 -6.38 -5.05 -4.40
CA THR A 93 -7.79 -4.83 -4.77
C THR A 93 -8.42 -6.14 -5.20
N ARG A 94 -9.63 -6.42 -4.73
CA ARG A 94 -10.38 -7.66 -5.02
C ARG A 94 -9.59 -8.94 -4.66
N GLY A 95 -8.76 -8.89 -3.61
CA GLY A 95 -7.90 -10.01 -3.20
C GLY A 95 -6.67 -10.25 -4.08
N ASP A 96 -6.40 -9.33 -5.01
CA ASP A 96 -5.26 -9.38 -5.93
C ASP A 96 -4.24 -8.28 -5.61
N ARG A 97 -2.96 -8.62 -5.71
CA ARG A 97 -1.86 -7.66 -5.61
C ARG A 97 -1.61 -7.06 -6.99
N VAL A 98 -1.71 -5.73 -7.08
CA VAL A 98 -1.71 -4.97 -8.34
C VAL A 98 -0.61 -3.91 -8.29
N ARG A 99 0.12 -3.75 -9.39
CA ARG A 99 1.26 -2.84 -9.47
C ARG A 99 0.82 -1.37 -9.54
N GLN A 100 1.45 -0.51 -8.73
CA GLN A 100 1.40 0.93 -8.93
C GLN A 100 2.27 1.33 -10.12
N VAL A 101 1.72 2.11 -11.05
CA VAL A 101 2.38 2.51 -12.30
C VAL A 101 2.41 4.01 -12.51
N GLY A 102 3.48 4.49 -13.14
CA GLY A 102 3.77 5.91 -13.30
C GLY A 102 4.18 6.59 -11.99
N ASN A 103 4.40 7.90 -12.05
CA ASN A 103 4.69 8.68 -10.85
C ASN A 103 3.44 8.85 -9.97
N ILE A 104 3.61 8.77 -8.66
CA ILE A 104 2.62 9.18 -7.66
C ILE A 104 2.50 10.72 -7.72
N CYS A 105 1.26 11.21 -7.88
CA CYS A 105 0.93 12.63 -7.95
C CYS A 105 0.60 13.18 -6.55
N MET A 106 0.27 14.47 -6.47
CA MET A 106 -0.04 15.14 -5.19
C MET A 106 -1.25 14.49 -4.50
N ASP A 107 -2.30 14.22 -5.27
CA ASP A 107 -3.60 13.79 -4.76
C ASP A 107 -4.10 12.46 -5.37
N GLN A 108 -3.28 11.80 -6.19
CA GLN A 108 -3.66 10.54 -6.84
C GLN A 108 -2.48 9.69 -7.30
N PHE A 109 -2.72 8.40 -7.50
CA PHE A 109 -1.82 7.49 -8.20
C PHE A 109 -2.59 6.58 -9.15
N MET A 110 -1.86 5.85 -10.00
CA MET A 110 -2.43 4.90 -10.94
C MET A 110 -1.92 3.48 -10.67
N ILE A 111 -2.78 2.51 -10.97
CA ILE A 111 -2.50 1.08 -10.93
C ILE A 111 -2.84 0.45 -12.26
N ALA A 112 -2.14 -0.60 -12.64
CA ALA A 112 -2.36 -1.32 -13.89
C ALA A 112 -2.71 -2.78 -13.63
N VAL A 113 -3.79 -3.25 -14.24
CA VAL A 113 -4.20 -4.66 -14.25
C VAL A 113 -4.23 -5.14 -15.70
N ASP A 114 -3.69 -6.33 -15.92
CA ASP A 114 -3.88 -7.04 -17.17
C ASP A 114 -5.22 -7.77 -17.13
N THR A 115 -6.17 -7.37 -17.97
CA THR A 115 -7.51 -7.98 -18.07
C THR A 115 -7.55 -9.11 -19.11
N ALA A 116 -6.42 -9.43 -19.77
CA ALA A 116 -6.32 -10.64 -20.57
C ALA A 116 -6.37 -11.85 -19.63
N GLY A 117 -7.55 -12.43 -19.44
CA GLY A 117 -7.72 -13.60 -18.60
C GLY A 117 -7.00 -14.82 -19.16
N THR A 118 -5.75 -15.05 -18.76
CA THR A 118 -5.10 -16.37 -18.71
C THR A 118 -3.79 -16.29 -17.92
N HIS A 119 -3.84 -16.48 -16.60
CA HIS A 119 -2.87 -17.32 -15.93
C HIS A 119 -3.64 -18.41 -15.21
N ALA A 120 -3.19 -19.66 -15.34
CA ALA A 120 -3.92 -20.88 -15.03
C ALA A 120 -4.43 -21.05 -13.58
N ASN A 121 -4.28 -20.05 -12.70
CA ASN A 121 -4.72 -20.10 -11.30
C ASN A 121 -5.21 -18.75 -10.73
N LYS A 122 -5.48 -17.71 -11.53
CA LYS A 122 -6.13 -16.49 -11.03
C LYS A 122 -6.91 -15.78 -12.14
N PRO A 123 -8.24 -15.64 -12.04
CA PRO A 123 -8.98 -14.77 -12.95
C PRO A 123 -8.52 -13.33 -12.70
N ALA A 124 -7.98 -12.68 -13.72
CA ALA A 124 -7.70 -11.26 -13.64
C ALA A 124 -9.03 -10.51 -13.61
N HIS A 125 -9.35 -9.88 -12.49
CA HIS A 125 -10.58 -9.12 -12.36
C HIS A 125 -10.40 -7.72 -12.93
N GLU A 126 -11.29 -7.33 -13.82
CA GLU A 126 -11.41 -5.92 -14.20
C GLU A 126 -11.71 -5.08 -12.96
N ILE A 127 -10.95 -4.00 -12.80
CA ILE A 127 -11.20 -2.97 -11.80
C ILE A 127 -12.37 -2.11 -12.27
N ARG A 128 -13.27 -1.80 -11.35
CA ARG A 128 -14.42 -0.92 -11.59
C ARG A 128 -14.32 0.37 -10.78
N HIS A 129 -15.03 1.39 -11.24
CA HIS A 129 -15.23 2.59 -10.44
C HIS A 129 -15.84 2.22 -9.07
N GLY A 130 -15.27 2.78 -8.00
CA GLY A 130 -15.70 2.52 -6.62
C GLY A 130 -15.07 1.29 -5.97
N ASP A 131 -14.35 0.45 -6.72
CA ASP A 131 -13.61 -0.67 -6.13
C ASP A 131 -12.62 -0.16 -5.09
N VAL A 132 -12.51 -0.91 -3.98
CA VAL A 132 -11.62 -0.57 -2.88
C VAL A 132 -10.19 -0.98 -3.24
N VAL A 133 -9.26 -0.07 -2.99
CA VAL A 133 -7.82 -0.30 -3.13
C VAL A 133 -7.19 -0.15 -1.75
N THR A 134 -6.56 -1.21 -1.26
CA THR A 134 -5.88 -1.26 0.03
C THR A 134 -4.38 -1.02 -0.17
N LEU A 135 -3.87 0.06 0.43
CA LEU A 135 -2.46 0.44 0.39
C LEU A 135 -1.68 -0.14 1.58
N ILE A 136 -2.33 -0.25 2.73
CA ILE A 136 -1.82 -0.91 3.95
C ILE A 136 -2.99 -1.69 4.57
N GLY A 137 -2.73 -2.94 4.95
CA GLY A 137 -3.70 -3.86 5.54
C GLY A 137 -3.98 -5.07 4.66
N LYS A 138 -5.08 -5.76 4.96
CA LYS A 138 -5.49 -7.01 4.31
C LYS A 138 -6.62 -6.81 3.31
N ASP A 139 -6.58 -7.61 2.25
CA ASP A 139 -7.66 -7.84 1.29
C ASP A 139 -7.62 -9.32 0.85
N GLY A 140 -8.62 -10.10 1.28
CA GLY A 140 -8.59 -11.56 1.19
C GLY A 140 -7.39 -12.16 1.94
N ASP A 141 -6.68 -13.08 1.28
CA ASP A 141 -5.46 -13.73 1.81
C ASP A 141 -4.19 -12.91 1.59
N GLN A 142 -4.29 -11.72 0.98
CA GLN A 142 -3.15 -10.84 0.72
C GLN A 142 -3.06 -9.76 1.80
N GLU A 143 -1.83 -9.35 2.08
CA GLU A 143 -1.51 -8.29 3.03
C GLU A 143 -0.40 -7.38 2.47
N ILE A 144 -0.51 -6.08 2.73
CA ILE A 144 0.59 -5.12 2.61
C ILE A 144 0.80 -4.50 3.98
N THR A 145 2.02 -4.65 4.52
CA THR A 145 2.36 -4.16 5.85
C THR A 145 3.02 -2.78 5.78
N ALA A 146 3.00 -2.05 6.90
CA ALA A 146 3.77 -0.80 7.02
C ALA A 146 5.29 -1.05 6.90
N ASP A 147 5.78 -2.22 7.33
CA ASP A 147 7.18 -2.62 7.19
C ASP A 147 7.57 -2.86 5.72
N GLU A 148 6.69 -3.46 4.90
CA GLU A 148 6.94 -3.62 3.46
C GLU A 148 7.13 -2.27 2.76
N MET A 149 6.26 -1.30 3.09
CA MET A 149 6.36 0.05 2.55
C MET A 149 7.60 0.79 3.09
N ALA A 150 7.98 0.54 4.34
CA ALA A 150 9.17 1.11 4.97
C ALA A 150 10.44 0.59 4.30
N ASP A 151 10.53 -0.71 4.02
CA ASP A 151 11.66 -1.35 3.33
C ASP A 151 11.84 -0.74 1.92
N LEU A 152 10.76 -0.50 1.16
CA LEU A 152 10.83 0.17 -0.15
C LEU A 152 11.30 1.63 -0.07
N ARG A 153 11.05 2.30 1.06
CA ARG A 153 11.41 3.70 1.35
C ARG A 153 12.75 3.86 2.04
N GLU A 154 13.41 2.76 2.42
CA GLU A 154 14.63 2.76 3.24
C GLU A 154 14.43 3.49 4.58
N THR A 155 13.30 3.22 5.24
CA THR A 155 12.95 3.78 6.55
C THR A 155 12.34 2.73 7.48
N ILE A 156 11.61 3.14 8.51
CA ILE A 156 10.95 2.31 9.51
C ILE A 156 9.42 2.51 9.47
N ASN A 157 8.69 1.50 9.95
CA ASN A 157 7.22 1.52 10.00
C ASN A 157 6.63 2.75 10.74
N TYR A 158 7.34 3.30 11.73
CA TYR A 158 6.97 4.54 12.42
C TYR A 158 6.78 5.71 11.46
N GLU A 159 7.72 5.93 10.54
CA GLU A 159 7.64 7.04 9.58
C GLU A 159 6.53 6.78 8.56
N VAL A 160 6.30 5.52 8.20
CA VAL A 160 5.21 5.15 7.29
C VAL A 160 3.86 5.51 7.87
N VAL A 161 3.55 5.08 9.10
CA VAL A 161 2.24 5.34 9.69
C VAL A 161 2.05 6.81 10.06
N CYS A 162 3.11 7.52 10.43
CA CYS A 162 3.04 8.96 10.71
C CYS A 162 2.78 9.80 9.46
N ASN A 163 3.19 9.34 8.28
CA ASN A 163 3.01 10.11 7.04
C ASN A 163 1.55 10.23 6.61
N PHE A 164 0.70 9.26 6.96
CA PHE A 164 -0.73 9.31 6.66
C PHE A 164 -1.43 10.28 7.62
N GLY A 165 -1.38 11.56 7.23
CA GLY A 165 -1.72 12.71 8.05
C GLY A 165 -3.19 13.12 8.00
N ALA A 166 -3.44 14.39 8.34
CA ALA A 166 -4.78 14.92 8.60
C ALA A 166 -5.70 15.04 7.37
N ARG A 167 -5.17 14.94 6.14
CA ARG A 167 -5.98 14.97 4.91
C ARG A 167 -6.82 13.71 4.71
N LEU A 168 -6.45 12.61 5.36
CA LEU A 168 -7.21 11.37 5.31
C LEU A 168 -8.18 11.29 6.49
N ASP A 169 -9.43 10.96 6.18
CA ASP A 169 -10.45 10.69 7.18
C ASP A 169 -10.06 9.47 8.03
N LYS A 170 -10.18 9.61 9.36
CA LYS A 170 -9.91 8.54 10.32
C LYS A 170 -11.23 7.90 10.73
N VAL A 171 -11.41 6.64 10.34
CA VAL A 171 -12.58 5.83 10.72
C VAL A 171 -12.16 4.86 11.81
N TYR A 172 -12.86 4.90 12.95
CA TYR A 172 -12.66 4.02 14.10
C TYR A 172 -13.71 2.89 14.07
N ILE A 173 -13.31 1.67 14.39
CA ILE A 173 -14.15 0.45 14.38
C ILE A 173 -14.38 -0.01 15.82
#